data_AF-A0A6G3LJE2-F1
#
_entry.id   AF-A0A6G3LJE2-F1
#
_cell.length_a   1.000
_cell.length_b   1.000
_cell.length_c   1.000
_cell.angle_alpha   90.00
_cell.angle_beta   90.00
_cell.angle_gamma   90.00
#
_symmetry.space_group_name_H-M   'P 1'
#
loop_
_entity.id
_entity.type
_entity.pdbx_description
1 polymer ?
#
loop_
_entity_poly.entity_id
_entity_poly.type
_entity_poly.pdbx_seq_one_letter_code
_entity_poly.pdbx_strand_id
1 'polypeptide(L)'
;MSLYRLIVFTGPKGAGKSSLIKSLFPELDVRFEEPSYYRDYMLAGGLAVREVAGRRDAIEVIMAAIAKWNINVGLLVVDSSRQLEGVAEPRFLAVIERAEKKALVANKVDEQGSQVSDLEKFAFEKGLEFFGVSTKTGVGIEELKKWITTGEKTVKTMPKPVPPPVPKPPLPIDLVPVVAKKTPDKSRLTQEELEVLELCDGKRSIGEIAMKTGKSYGEIKKIIDKLLSQGYLETLKPKTT
;
A
#
# COMPACT_ATOMS: atom_id res chain seq x y z
N MET A 1 10.07 30.28 -21.22
CA MET A 1 9.80 29.39 -20.07
C MET A 1 8.41 29.71 -19.53
N SER A 2 7.65 28.72 -19.04
CA SER A 2 6.32 28.95 -18.45
C SER A 2 6.43 29.89 -17.24
N LEU A 3 5.60 30.93 -17.18
CA LEU A 3 5.59 31.94 -16.11
C LEU A 3 5.03 31.40 -14.78
N TYR A 4 4.33 30.27 -14.81
CA TYR A 4 3.64 29.68 -13.66
C TYR A 4 3.84 28.16 -13.61
N ARG A 5 3.72 27.60 -12.40
CA ARG A 5 3.68 26.15 -12.15
C ARG A 5 2.26 25.64 -12.40
N LEU A 6 2.16 24.42 -12.93
CA LEU A 6 0.88 23.84 -13.33
C LEU A 6 0.45 22.66 -12.46
N ILE A 7 -0.85 22.63 -12.13
CA ILE A 7 -1.58 21.43 -11.73
C ILE A 7 -2.42 21.01 -12.94
N VAL A 8 -2.01 19.96 -13.62
CA VAL A 8 -2.65 19.50 -14.86
C VAL A 8 -3.65 18.40 -14.57
N PHE A 9 -4.89 18.57 -15.00
CA PHE A 9 -5.95 17.56 -14.99
C PHE A 9 -6.15 17.04 -16.41
N THR A 10 -5.92 15.74 -16.62
CA THR A 10 -6.08 15.06 -17.90
C THR A 10 -6.96 13.82 -17.75
N GLY A 11 -7.52 13.33 -18.85
CA GLY A 11 -8.34 12.12 -18.86
C GLY A 11 -9.55 12.23 -19.78
N PRO A 12 -10.31 11.13 -19.97
CA PRO A 12 -11.43 11.07 -20.90
C PRO A 12 -12.53 12.11 -20.63
N LYS A 13 -13.30 12.42 -21.67
CA LYS A 13 -14.54 13.18 -21.51
C LYS A 13 -15.51 12.43 -20.60
N GLY A 14 -16.11 13.13 -19.64
CA GLY A 14 -17.05 12.55 -18.68
C GLY A 14 -16.42 11.96 -17.42
N ALA A 15 -15.08 11.95 -17.29
CA ALA A 15 -14.39 11.51 -16.07
C ALA A 15 -14.63 12.41 -14.84
N GLY A 16 -15.24 13.60 -15.03
CA GLY A 16 -15.54 14.54 -13.95
C GLY A 16 -14.40 15.48 -13.58
N LYS A 17 -13.51 15.81 -14.53
CA LYS A 17 -12.39 16.76 -14.32
C LYS A 17 -12.85 18.11 -13.79
N SER A 18 -13.79 18.78 -14.47
CA SER A 18 -14.28 20.10 -14.07
C SER A 18 -14.95 20.04 -12.69
N SER A 19 -15.76 19.02 -12.42
CA SER A 19 -16.36 18.78 -11.10
C SER A 19 -15.30 18.62 -10.01
N LEU A 20 -14.24 17.85 -10.29
CA LEU A 20 -13.15 17.64 -9.35
C LEU A 20 -12.36 18.92 -9.08
N ILE A 21 -12.08 19.72 -10.13
CA ILE A 21 -11.45 21.03 -9.99
C ILE A 21 -12.29 21.92 -9.08
N LYS A 22 -13.62 21.98 -9.29
CA LYS A 22 -14.52 22.79 -8.46
C LYS A 22 -14.57 22.31 -7.01
N SER A 23 -14.52 21.00 -6.77
CA SER A 23 -14.46 20.43 -5.41
C SER A 23 -13.14 20.74 -4.69
N LEU A 24 -12.01 20.69 -5.40
CA LEU A 24 -10.68 20.95 -4.82
C LEU A 24 -10.44 22.45 -4.57
N PHE A 25 -10.91 23.29 -5.49
CA PHE A 25 -10.71 24.74 -5.54
C PHE A 25 -12.06 25.46 -5.69
N PRO A 26 -12.88 25.50 -4.61
CA PRO A 26 -14.23 26.06 -4.65
C PRO A 26 -14.26 27.55 -5.03
N GLU A 27 -13.17 28.28 -4.84
CA GLU A 27 -12.98 29.68 -5.20
C GLU A 27 -12.91 29.92 -6.71
N LEU A 28 -12.61 28.90 -7.51
CA LEU A 28 -12.48 29.04 -8.96
C LEU A 28 -13.85 29.10 -9.63
N ASP A 29 -13.98 30.01 -10.61
CA ASP A 29 -15.11 30.05 -11.54
C ASP A 29 -14.93 28.98 -12.64
N VAL A 30 -15.21 27.74 -12.28
CA VAL A 30 -15.04 26.58 -13.15
C VAL A 30 -16.17 26.52 -14.17
N ARG A 31 -15.82 26.45 -15.45
CA ARG A 31 -16.80 26.23 -16.52
C ARG A 31 -16.84 24.76 -16.91
N PHE A 32 -18.05 24.21 -16.99
CA PHE A 32 -18.27 22.78 -17.21
C PHE A 32 -18.29 22.38 -18.69
N GLU A 33 -18.23 23.37 -19.60
CA GLU A 33 -18.04 23.12 -21.02
C GLU A 33 -16.62 22.66 -21.30
N GLU A 34 -16.50 21.63 -22.14
CA GLU A 34 -15.22 21.07 -22.54
C GLU A 34 -14.35 22.13 -23.23
N PRO A 35 -13.08 22.31 -22.82
CA PRO A 35 -12.18 23.24 -23.48
C PRO A 35 -11.82 22.75 -24.89
N SER A 36 -11.41 23.68 -25.77
CA SER A 36 -10.97 23.34 -27.13
C SER A 36 -9.75 22.42 -27.12
N TYR A 37 -8.74 22.80 -26.32
CA TYR A 37 -7.52 22.02 -26.08
C TYR A 37 -7.24 21.92 -24.57
N TYR A 38 -7.10 23.07 -23.93
CA TYR A 38 -7.01 23.16 -22.47
C TYR A 38 -7.55 24.51 -22.01
N ARG A 39 -7.79 24.65 -20.71
CA ARG A 39 -8.15 25.92 -20.05
C ARG A 39 -7.36 26.07 -18.76
N ASP A 40 -6.94 27.29 -18.47
CA ASP A 40 -6.25 27.63 -17.23
C ASP A 40 -7.16 28.39 -16.28
N TYR A 41 -7.06 28.04 -15.00
CA TYR A 41 -7.64 28.75 -13.88
C TYR A 41 -6.50 29.20 -12.97
N MET A 42 -6.37 30.51 -12.80
CA MET A 42 -5.26 31.10 -12.05
C MET A 42 -5.51 30.95 -10.54
N LEU A 43 -4.50 30.48 -9.81
CA LEU A 43 -4.46 30.49 -8.36
C LEU A 43 -3.45 31.53 -7.86
N ALA A 44 -3.52 31.86 -6.58
CA ALA A 44 -2.52 32.72 -5.95
C ALA A 44 -1.12 32.07 -5.97
N GLY A 45 -0.07 32.88 -5.86
CA GLY A 45 1.31 32.38 -5.69
C GLY A 45 1.96 31.80 -6.95
N GLY A 46 1.53 32.19 -8.15
CA GLY A 46 2.16 31.75 -9.41
C GLY A 46 1.84 30.29 -9.80
N LEU A 47 0.70 29.78 -9.32
CA LEU A 47 0.18 28.45 -9.62
C LEU A 47 -1.06 28.57 -10.51
N ALA A 48 -1.24 27.63 -11.44
CA ALA A 48 -2.47 27.55 -12.22
C ALA A 48 -2.95 26.10 -12.33
N VAL A 49 -4.27 25.93 -12.30
CA VAL A 49 -4.93 24.67 -12.63
C VAL A 49 -5.17 24.65 -14.13
N ARG A 50 -4.65 23.63 -14.82
CA ARG A 50 -4.86 23.42 -16.25
C ARG A 50 -5.76 22.21 -16.46
N GLU A 51 -6.94 22.45 -17.02
CA GLU A 51 -7.86 21.41 -17.45
C GLU A 51 -7.61 21.08 -18.93
N VAL A 52 -7.23 19.84 -19.22
CA VAL A 52 -7.01 19.34 -20.59
C VAL A 52 -8.29 18.73 -21.14
N ALA A 53 -8.60 19.00 -22.41
CA ALA A 53 -9.75 18.42 -23.11
C ALA A 53 -9.68 16.88 -23.15
N GLY A 54 -10.84 16.22 -23.07
CA GLY A 54 -10.90 14.75 -23.07
C GLY A 54 -11.00 14.13 -24.46
N ARG A 55 -10.87 14.93 -25.53
CA ARG A 55 -11.01 14.50 -26.92
C ARG A 55 -9.65 14.12 -27.51
N ARG A 56 -9.59 13.06 -28.33
CA ARG A 56 -8.34 12.50 -28.85
C ARG A 56 -7.55 13.47 -29.72
N ASP A 57 -8.24 14.18 -30.60
CA ASP A 57 -7.67 15.21 -31.49
C ASP A 57 -7.03 16.37 -30.69
N ALA A 58 -7.68 16.77 -29.60
CA ALA A 58 -7.15 17.82 -28.73
C ALA A 58 -5.84 17.38 -28.03
N ILE A 59 -5.74 16.12 -27.61
CA ILE A 59 -4.52 15.60 -26.98
C ILE A 59 -3.35 15.58 -27.96
N GLU A 60 -3.56 15.23 -29.23
CA GLU A 60 -2.49 15.23 -30.24
C GLU A 60 -1.86 16.61 -30.40
N VAL A 61 -2.68 17.66 -30.42
CA VAL A 61 -2.19 19.06 -30.46
C VAL A 61 -1.42 19.41 -29.18
N ILE A 62 -1.89 18.97 -28.02
CA ILE A 62 -1.23 19.23 -26.73
C ILE A 62 0.15 18.57 -26.66
N MET A 63 0.31 17.36 -27.19
CA MET A 63 1.59 16.64 -27.19
C MET A 63 2.70 17.43 -27.89
N ALA A 64 2.37 18.27 -28.87
CA ALA A 64 3.35 19.16 -29.53
C ALA A 64 3.79 20.35 -28.65
N ALA A 65 2.95 20.78 -27.70
CA ALA A 65 3.21 21.96 -26.87
C ALA A 65 3.69 21.63 -25.45
N ILE A 66 3.43 20.40 -24.98
CA ILE A 66 3.57 20.04 -23.57
C ILE A 66 4.99 20.12 -23.03
N ALA A 67 6.00 19.97 -23.90
CA ALA A 67 7.40 20.09 -23.50
C ALA A 67 7.76 21.47 -22.91
N LYS A 68 6.95 22.51 -23.19
CA LYS A 68 7.13 23.87 -22.68
C LYS A 68 6.43 24.11 -21.34
N TRP A 69 5.66 23.15 -20.84
CA TRP A 69 4.84 23.29 -19.63
C TRP A 69 5.67 22.97 -18.39
N ASN A 70 5.53 23.80 -17.36
CA ASN A 70 6.16 23.57 -16.05
C ASN A 70 5.17 22.85 -15.13
N ILE A 71 5.12 21.52 -15.21
CA ILE A 71 4.10 20.70 -14.54
C ILE A 71 4.59 20.27 -13.16
N ASN A 72 4.02 20.87 -12.11
CA ASN A 72 4.28 20.50 -10.72
C ASN A 72 3.49 19.25 -10.33
N VAL A 73 2.19 19.23 -10.67
CA VAL A 73 1.30 18.11 -10.36
C VAL A 73 0.55 17.68 -11.61
N GLY A 74 0.53 16.38 -11.89
CA GLY A 74 -0.23 15.79 -12.98
C GLY A 74 -1.25 14.77 -12.47
N LEU A 75 -2.51 14.96 -12.81
CA LEU A 75 -3.64 14.14 -12.36
C LEU A 75 -4.32 13.49 -13.56
N LEU A 76 -4.24 12.17 -13.65
CA LEU A 76 -5.02 11.37 -14.60
C LEU A 76 -6.36 11.04 -13.95
N VAL A 77 -7.41 11.74 -14.36
CA VAL A 77 -8.76 11.55 -13.82
C VAL A 77 -9.52 10.57 -14.69
N VAL A 78 -10.07 9.54 -14.06
CA VAL A 78 -10.85 8.49 -14.71
C VAL A 78 -12.16 8.25 -13.97
N ASP A 79 -13.17 7.84 -14.72
CA ASP A 79 -14.48 7.44 -14.19
C ASP A 79 -14.37 6.00 -13.68
N SER A 80 -14.49 5.77 -12.37
CA SER A 80 -14.26 4.46 -11.79
C SER A 80 -15.35 3.45 -12.11
N SER A 81 -16.55 3.90 -12.51
CA SER A 81 -17.65 3.03 -12.95
C SER A 81 -17.50 2.53 -14.39
N ARG A 82 -16.46 2.96 -15.11
CA ARG A 82 -16.18 2.53 -16.49
C ARG A 82 -15.04 1.52 -16.55
N GLN A 83 -15.07 0.70 -17.60
CA GLN A 83 -14.01 -0.28 -17.86
C GLN A 83 -12.65 0.38 -18.12
N LEU A 84 -11.61 -0.13 -17.46
CA LEU A 84 -10.22 0.36 -17.49
C LEU A 84 -9.68 0.61 -18.91
N GLU A 85 -9.94 -0.31 -19.84
CA GLU A 85 -9.42 -0.28 -21.23
C GLU A 85 -9.82 0.99 -21.99
N GLY A 86 -10.97 1.59 -21.65
CA GLY A 86 -11.46 2.81 -22.28
C GLY A 86 -11.05 4.10 -21.59
N VAL A 87 -10.53 4.05 -20.35
CA VAL A 87 -10.31 5.24 -19.52
C VAL A 87 -8.84 5.56 -19.23
N ALA A 88 -7.96 4.57 -19.22
CA ALA A 88 -6.52 4.74 -19.00
C ALA A 88 -5.73 4.79 -20.32
N GLU A 89 -6.25 5.51 -21.32
CA GLU A 89 -5.62 5.59 -22.63
C GLU A 89 -4.19 6.18 -22.50
N PRO A 90 -3.15 5.53 -23.09
CA PRO A 90 -1.74 5.93 -22.89
C PRO A 90 -1.45 7.40 -23.20
N ARG A 91 -2.25 8.01 -24.08
CA ARG A 91 -2.14 9.41 -24.47
C ARG A 91 -2.41 10.37 -23.31
N PHE A 92 -3.40 10.08 -22.46
CA PHE A 92 -3.67 10.92 -21.30
C PHE A 92 -2.55 10.79 -20.26
N LEU A 93 -2.01 9.58 -20.08
CA LEU A 93 -0.85 9.36 -19.21
C LEU A 93 0.37 10.17 -19.70
N ALA A 94 0.62 10.18 -21.01
CA ALA A 94 1.73 10.94 -21.60
C ALA A 94 1.67 12.44 -21.30
N VAL A 95 0.47 13.01 -21.07
CA VAL A 95 0.31 14.42 -20.69
C VAL A 95 0.94 14.71 -19.33
N ILE A 96 0.85 13.80 -18.38
CA ILE A 96 1.33 14.01 -17.01
C ILE A 96 2.69 13.37 -16.76
N GLU A 97 3.29 12.75 -17.77
CA GLU A 97 4.50 11.94 -17.61
C GLU A 97 5.68 12.75 -17.04
N ARG A 98 5.77 14.03 -17.41
CA ARG A 98 6.82 14.97 -16.99
C ARG A 98 6.47 15.74 -15.71
N ALA A 99 5.35 15.43 -15.06
CA ALA A 99 4.99 16.09 -13.82
C ALA A 99 5.96 15.70 -12.69
N GLU A 100 6.33 16.66 -11.83
CA GLU A 100 7.15 16.36 -10.64
C GLU A 100 6.44 15.36 -9.72
N LYS A 101 5.12 15.53 -9.55
CA LYS A 101 4.24 14.61 -8.82
C LYS A 101 3.11 14.16 -9.73
N LYS A 102 2.82 12.85 -9.79
CA LYS A 102 1.75 12.33 -10.64
C LYS A 102 0.89 11.29 -9.93
N ALA A 103 -0.41 11.35 -10.20
CA ALA A 103 -1.39 10.46 -9.61
C ALA A 103 -2.49 10.06 -10.61
N LEU A 104 -3.02 8.86 -10.41
CA LEU A 104 -4.30 8.42 -10.94
C LEU A 104 -5.40 8.73 -9.93
N VAL A 105 -6.42 9.44 -10.39
CA VAL A 105 -7.60 9.81 -9.60
C VAL A 105 -8.81 9.06 -10.15
N ALA A 106 -9.22 8.01 -9.45
CA ALA A 106 -10.44 7.27 -9.74
C ALA A 106 -11.62 8.04 -9.14
N ASN A 107 -12.38 8.76 -9.97
CA ASN A 107 -13.54 9.52 -9.56
C ASN A 107 -14.83 8.68 -9.63
N LYS A 108 -15.85 9.08 -8.86
CA LYS A 108 -17.15 8.40 -8.75
C LYS A 108 -17.08 7.02 -8.09
N VAL A 109 -16.21 6.88 -7.08
CA VAL A 109 -16.08 5.62 -6.31
C VAL A 109 -17.36 5.20 -5.59
N ASP A 110 -18.34 6.10 -5.47
CA ASP A 110 -19.67 5.84 -4.91
C ASP A 110 -20.64 5.15 -5.88
N GLU A 111 -20.31 5.06 -7.18
CA GLU A 111 -21.15 4.40 -8.17
C GLU A 111 -21.02 2.87 -8.12
N GLN A 112 -22.12 2.16 -8.42
CA GLN A 112 -22.09 0.70 -8.57
C GLN A 112 -21.22 0.30 -9.77
N GLY A 113 -20.49 -0.82 -9.63
CA GLY A 113 -19.57 -1.29 -10.67
C GLY A 113 -18.21 -0.61 -10.67
N SER A 114 -17.90 0.17 -9.64
CA SER A 114 -16.60 0.84 -9.48
C SER A 114 -15.42 -0.15 -9.48
N GLN A 115 -14.45 0.06 -10.38
CA GLN A 115 -13.27 -0.79 -10.58
C GLN A 115 -12.04 -0.29 -9.81
N VAL A 116 -12.23 0.18 -8.57
CA VAL A 116 -11.18 0.80 -7.74
C VAL A 116 -9.93 -0.08 -7.65
N SER A 117 -10.10 -1.38 -7.39
CA SER A 117 -8.98 -2.32 -7.22
C SER A 117 -8.14 -2.49 -8.47
N ASP A 118 -8.75 -2.44 -9.65
CA ASP A 118 -8.02 -2.62 -10.91
C ASP A 118 -7.31 -1.33 -11.32
N LEU A 119 -7.94 -0.19 -11.05
CA LEU A 119 -7.34 1.14 -11.21
C LEU A 119 -6.16 1.36 -10.27
N GLU A 120 -6.25 0.85 -9.04
CA GLU A 120 -5.17 0.91 -8.07
C GLU A 120 -3.96 0.06 -8.49
N LYS A 121 -4.19 -1.17 -8.97
CA LYS A 121 -3.14 -2.01 -9.56
C LYS A 121 -2.49 -1.33 -10.76
N PHE A 122 -3.30 -0.77 -11.66
CA PHE A 122 -2.80 -0.04 -12.82
C PHE A 122 -1.93 1.16 -12.40
N ALA A 123 -2.38 1.93 -11.41
CA ALA A 123 -1.61 3.06 -10.88
C ALA A 123 -0.26 2.60 -10.33
N PHE A 124 -0.25 1.51 -9.55
CA PHE A 124 0.98 0.92 -9.03
C PHE A 124 1.95 0.47 -10.14
N GLU A 125 1.44 -0.24 -11.15
CA GLU A 125 2.24 -0.69 -12.31
C GLU A 125 2.83 0.47 -13.12
N LYS A 126 2.15 1.61 -13.16
CA LYS A 126 2.61 2.84 -13.84
C LYS A 126 3.42 3.78 -12.94
N GLY A 127 3.67 3.41 -11.69
CA GLY A 127 4.39 4.26 -10.73
C GLY A 127 3.64 5.57 -10.44
N LEU A 128 2.30 5.51 -10.42
CA LEU A 128 1.43 6.63 -10.08
C LEU A 128 0.93 6.48 -8.65
N GLU A 129 0.80 7.60 -7.95
CA GLU A 129 0.01 7.63 -6.72
C GLU A 129 -1.47 7.37 -7.03
N PHE A 130 -2.16 6.63 -6.18
CA PHE A 130 -3.57 6.32 -6.35
C PHE A 130 -4.45 7.10 -5.36
N PHE A 131 -5.55 7.67 -5.86
CA PHE A 131 -6.62 8.27 -5.06
C PHE A 131 -8.00 7.86 -5.59
N GLY A 132 -8.81 7.26 -4.73
CA GLY A 132 -10.25 7.07 -4.97
C GLY A 132 -11.04 8.26 -4.42
N VAL A 133 -11.82 8.93 -5.26
CA VAL A 133 -12.59 10.12 -4.89
C VAL A 133 -14.03 10.07 -5.37
N SER A 134 -14.89 10.83 -4.69
CA SER A 134 -16.24 11.10 -5.15
C SER A 134 -16.53 12.59 -4.97
N THR A 135 -16.69 13.31 -6.07
CA THR A 135 -17.09 14.72 -6.04
C THR A 135 -18.51 14.91 -5.50
N LYS A 136 -19.34 13.85 -5.53
CA LYS A 136 -20.72 13.86 -5.03
C LYS A 136 -20.78 13.74 -3.52
N THR A 137 -20.01 12.81 -2.94
CA THR A 137 -20.03 12.52 -1.50
C THR A 137 -18.91 13.23 -0.73
N GLY A 138 -17.92 13.79 -1.42
CA GLY A 138 -16.74 14.42 -0.84
C GLY A 138 -15.64 13.44 -0.40
N VAL A 139 -15.86 12.13 -0.60
CA VAL A 139 -14.87 11.09 -0.25
C VAL A 139 -13.55 11.35 -1.00
N GLY A 140 -12.43 11.30 -0.26
CA GLY A 140 -11.08 11.40 -0.81
C GLY A 140 -10.62 12.80 -1.25
N ILE A 141 -11.52 13.81 -1.28
CA ILE A 141 -11.20 15.15 -1.79
C ILE A 141 -10.16 15.86 -0.92
N GLU A 142 -10.32 15.87 0.41
CA GLU A 142 -9.38 16.52 1.32
C GLU A 142 -7.99 15.85 1.31
N GLU A 143 -7.95 14.53 1.19
CA GLU A 143 -6.71 13.77 1.10
C GLU A 143 -5.96 14.10 -0.20
N LEU A 144 -6.67 14.12 -1.33
CA LEU A 144 -6.12 14.54 -2.61
C LEU A 144 -5.64 16.01 -2.56
N LYS A 145 -6.43 16.91 -1.95
CA LYS A 145 -6.07 18.33 -1.79
C LYS A 145 -4.79 18.52 -0.97
N LYS A 146 -4.66 17.76 0.13
CA LYS A 146 -3.44 17.76 0.95
C LYS A 146 -2.24 17.29 0.13
N TRP A 147 -2.35 16.18 -0.60
CA TRP A 147 -1.26 15.66 -1.41
C TRP A 147 -0.84 16.61 -2.54
N ILE A 148 -1.80 17.28 -3.20
CA ILE A 148 -1.52 18.29 -4.22
C ILE A 148 -0.66 19.42 -3.63
N THR A 149 -1.05 19.94 -2.46
CA THR A 149 -0.42 21.10 -1.82
C THR A 149 0.90 20.78 -1.14
N THR A 150 0.97 19.74 -0.30
CA THR A 150 2.16 19.44 0.51
C THR A 150 3.01 18.30 -0.05
N GLY A 151 2.45 17.46 -0.94
CA GLY A 151 3.09 16.21 -1.36
C GLY A 151 3.03 15.10 -0.30
N GLU A 152 2.49 15.37 0.88
CA GLU A 152 2.31 14.35 1.90
C GLU A 152 1.07 13.52 1.58
N LYS A 153 1.25 12.21 1.43
CA LYS A 153 0.15 11.28 1.53
C LYS A 153 -0.11 11.05 3.01
N THR A 154 -1.29 11.41 3.51
CA THR A 154 -1.77 10.78 4.74
C THR A 154 -1.92 9.30 4.41
N VAL A 155 -0.97 8.48 4.87
CA VAL A 155 -1.17 7.03 4.89
C VAL A 155 -2.30 6.80 5.88
N LYS A 156 -3.54 6.92 5.43
CA LYS A 156 -4.58 6.06 5.95
C LYS A 156 -4.11 4.69 5.51
N THR A 157 -3.47 3.97 6.42
CA THR A 157 -3.53 2.52 6.37
C THR A 157 -5.01 2.22 6.21
N MET A 158 -5.46 1.94 4.99
CA MET A 158 -6.71 1.23 4.83
C MET A 158 -6.60 0.07 5.81
N PRO A 159 -7.60 -0.16 6.68
CA PRO A 159 -7.68 -1.46 7.32
C PRO A 159 -7.63 -2.42 6.13
N LYS A 160 -6.55 -3.20 6.02
CA LYS A 160 -6.55 -4.33 5.09
C LYS A 160 -7.91 -4.99 5.29
N PRO A 161 -8.73 -5.22 4.25
CA PRO A 161 -9.93 -6.03 4.42
C PRO A 161 -9.47 -7.24 5.21
N VAL A 162 -10.01 -7.41 6.42
CA VAL A 162 -9.58 -8.47 7.32
C VAL A 162 -9.68 -9.72 6.45
N PRO A 163 -8.55 -10.36 6.08
CA PRO A 163 -8.65 -11.57 5.30
C PRO A 163 -9.56 -12.48 6.12
N PRO A 164 -10.54 -13.18 5.50
CA PRO A 164 -11.33 -14.17 6.23
C PRO A 164 -10.33 -14.98 7.06
N PRO A 165 -10.55 -15.12 8.38
CA PRO A 165 -9.51 -15.50 9.32
C PRO A 165 -8.76 -16.66 8.70
N VAL A 166 -7.53 -16.39 8.24
CA VAL A 166 -6.66 -17.46 7.77
C VAL A 166 -6.63 -18.38 8.98
N PRO A 167 -7.06 -19.66 8.85
CA PRO A 167 -7.02 -20.56 9.98
C PRO A 167 -5.63 -20.42 10.54
N LYS A 168 -5.53 -19.94 11.79
CA LYS A 168 -4.24 -19.74 12.45
C LYS A 168 -3.48 -21.03 12.15
N PRO A 169 -2.28 -20.98 11.54
CA PRO A 169 -1.47 -22.19 11.51
C PRO A 169 -1.47 -22.69 12.95
N PRO A 170 -1.80 -23.99 13.17
CA PRO A 170 -1.92 -24.51 14.53
C PRO A 170 -0.72 -24.01 15.31
N LEU A 171 -0.98 -23.40 16.47
CA LEU A 171 0.07 -22.89 17.36
C LEU A 171 1.17 -23.96 17.36
N PRO A 172 2.43 -23.62 17.06
CA PRO A 172 3.49 -24.62 17.05
C PRO A 172 3.41 -25.34 18.38
N ILE A 173 3.13 -26.63 18.32
CA ILE A 173 2.86 -27.41 19.53
C ILE A 173 4.14 -27.38 20.34
N ASP A 174 4.11 -26.66 21.46
CA ASP A 174 5.30 -26.51 22.28
C ASP A 174 5.68 -27.89 22.83
N LEU A 175 6.95 -28.24 22.71
CA LEU A 175 7.41 -29.60 22.96
C LEU A 175 7.88 -29.71 24.41
N VAL A 176 7.58 -30.84 25.04
CA VAL A 176 8.01 -31.17 26.40
C VAL A 176 9.09 -32.25 26.30
N PRO A 177 10.36 -31.92 26.61
CA PRO A 177 11.43 -32.91 26.67
C PRO A 177 11.24 -33.86 27.85
N VAL A 178 11.29 -35.16 27.57
CA VAL A 178 11.21 -36.23 28.58
C VAL A 178 12.59 -36.85 28.75
N VAL A 179 13.15 -36.83 29.96
CA VAL A 179 14.45 -37.43 30.26
C VAL A 179 14.41 -38.95 30.15
N ALA A 180 15.46 -39.53 29.59
CA ALA A 180 15.61 -40.97 29.47
C ALA A 180 15.72 -41.66 30.84
N LYS A 181 15.05 -42.80 30.99
CA LYS A 181 15.11 -43.63 32.22
C LYS A 181 16.53 -44.08 32.59
N LYS A 182 17.43 -44.17 31.60
CA LYS A 182 18.86 -44.37 31.79
C LYS A 182 19.58 -43.24 31.05
N THR A 183 20.11 -42.30 31.81
CA THR A 183 20.91 -41.19 31.25
C THR A 183 22.37 -41.63 31.08
N PRO A 184 23.01 -41.29 29.95
CA PRO A 184 24.45 -41.41 29.79
C PRO A 184 25.24 -40.60 30.84
N ASP A 185 26.55 -40.79 30.89
CA ASP A 185 27.43 -40.09 31.82
C ASP A 185 27.42 -38.57 31.58
N LYS A 186 26.90 -37.83 32.58
CA LYS A 186 26.72 -36.37 32.57
C LYS A 186 28.04 -35.59 32.58
N SER A 187 29.17 -36.24 32.85
CA SER A 187 30.50 -35.60 32.84
C SER A 187 30.89 -35.01 31.47
N ARG A 188 30.21 -35.44 30.40
CA ARG A 188 30.43 -35.01 29.01
C ARG A 188 29.59 -33.81 28.58
N LEU A 189 28.73 -33.30 29.46
CA LEU A 189 27.86 -32.16 29.18
C LEU A 189 28.54 -30.86 29.61
N THR A 190 28.35 -29.82 28.80
CA THR A 190 28.67 -28.44 29.19
C THR A 190 27.75 -27.98 30.31
N GLN A 191 28.15 -26.93 31.04
CA GLN A 191 27.34 -26.35 32.10
C GLN A 191 25.95 -25.92 31.59
N GLU A 192 25.88 -25.37 30.39
CA GLU A 192 24.61 -24.96 29.77
C GLU A 192 23.71 -26.16 29.43
N GLU A 193 24.29 -27.28 28.99
CA GLU A 193 23.54 -28.50 28.70
C GLU A 193 23.03 -29.17 29.97
N LEU A 194 23.81 -29.11 31.05
CA LEU A 194 23.41 -29.59 32.38
C LEU A 194 22.22 -28.78 32.91
N GLU A 195 22.30 -27.45 32.85
CA GLU A 195 21.21 -26.57 33.29
C GLU A 195 19.92 -26.82 32.51
N VAL A 196 20.00 -27.05 31.20
CA VAL A 196 18.82 -27.39 30.39
C VAL A 196 18.30 -28.79 30.73
N LEU A 197 19.19 -29.77 30.91
CA LEU A 197 18.81 -31.15 31.24
C LEU A 197 18.10 -31.23 32.60
N GLU A 198 18.52 -30.46 33.60
CA GLU A 198 17.87 -30.39 34.92
C GLU A 198 16.44 -29.82 34.85
N LEU A 199 16.14 -29.03 33.83
CA LEU A 199 14.82 -28.44 33.63
C LEU A 199 13.88 -29.32 32.80
N CYS A 200 14.40 -30.39 32.17
CA CYS A 200 13.66 -31.37 31.39
C CYS A 200 12.95 -32.39 32.30
N ASP A 201 11.90 -31.97 32.99
CA ASP A 201 11.16 -32.80 33.96
C ASP A 201 9.98 -33.58 33.35
N GLY A 202 9.85 -33.58 32.02
CA GLY A 202 8.70 -34.16 31.33
C GLY A 202 7.39 -33.40 31.54
N LYS A 203 7.43 -32.18 32.13
CA LYS A 203 6.29 -31.29 32.32
C LYS A 203 6.50 -29.94 31.66
N ARG A 204 7.70 -29.36 31.80
CA ARG A 204 8.04 -28.05 31.23
C ARG A 204 8.28 -28.16 29.73
N SER A 205 7.73 -27.23 28.98
CA SER A 205 7.99 -27.14 27.55
C SER A 205 9.27 -26.38 27.23
N ILE A 206 9.76 -26.49 25.99
CA ILE A 206 10.92 -25.73 25.49
C ILE A 206 10.75 -24.23 25.77
N GLY A 207 9.54 -23.70 25.57
CA GLY A 207 9.21 -22.31 25.89
C GLY A 207 9.36 -21.95 27.36
N GLU A 208 8.94 -22.83 28.28
CA GLU A 208 9.09 -22.60 29.73
C GLU A 208 10.54 -22.71 30.20
N ILE A 209 11.30 -23.63 29.61
CA ILE A 209 12.73 -23.77 29.86
C ILE A 209 13.47 -22.52 29.35
N ALA A 210 13.10 -22.00 28.18
CA ALA A 210 13.63 -20.75 27.63
C ALA A 210 13.37 -19.55 28.56
N MET A 211 12.13 -19.39 29.05
CA MET A 211 11.79 -18.34 30.01
C MET A 211 12.59 -18.46 31.31
N LYS A 212 12.78 -19.68 31.83
CA LYS A 212 13.47 -19.90 33.10
C LYS A 212 14.99 -19.74 33.01
N THR A 213 15.57 -19.99 31.84
CA THR A 213 17.00 -19.83 31.56
C THR A 213 17.38 -18.45 31.00
N GLY A 214 16.39 -17.63 30.65
CA GLY A 214 16.61 -16.34 29.99
C GLY A 214 17.11 -16.43 28.55
N LYS A 215 17.06 -17.62 27.94
CA LYS A 215 17.53 -17.88 26.57
C LYS A 215 16.38 -17.88 25.57
N SER A 216 16.68 -17.80 24.27
CA SER A 216 15.66 -17.90 23.23
C SER A 216 15.19 -19.35 23.03
N TYR A 217 13.96 -19.51 22.53
CA TYR A 217 13.40 -20.82 22.18
C TYR A 217 14.30 -21.61 21.24
N GLY A 218 14.88 -20.96 20.24
CA GLY A 218 15.75 -21.61 19.25
C GLY A 218 17.05 -22.14 19.85
N GLU A 219 17.61 -21.44 20.85
CA GLU A 219 18.81 -21.89 21.57
C GLU A 219 18.51 -23.12 22.43
N ILE A 220 17.40 -23.09 23.18
CA ILE A 220 16.98 -24.23 23.99
C ILE A 220 16.62 -25.43 23.11
N LYS A 221 15.93 -25.21 21.98
CA LYS A 221 15.61 -26.28 21.03
C LYS A 221 16.86 -26.98 20.50
N LYS A 222 17.90 -26.22 20.13
CA LYS A 222 19.19 -26.79 19.69
C LYS A 222 19.84 -27.66 20.77
N ILE A 223 19.80 -27.22 22.02
CA ILE A 223 20.35 -27.98 23.16
C ILE A 223 19.54 -29.26 23.38
N ILE A 224 18.21 -29.17 23.32
CA ILE A 224 17.30 -30.31 23.47
C ILE A 224 17.49 -31.34 22.35
N ASP A 225 17.57 -30.89 21.09
CA ASP A 225 17.82 -31.77 19.94
C ASP A 225 19.17 -32.50 20.09
N LYS A 226 20.19 -31.81 20.62
CA LYS A 226 21.50 -32.39 20.93
C LYS A 226 21.39 -33.44 22.06
N LEU A 227 20.73 -33.12 23.18
CA LEU A 227 20.52 -34.04 24.29
C LEU A 227 19.70 -35.28 23.88
N LEU A 228 18.73 -35.12 22.98
CA LEU A 228 17.96 -36.21 22.38
C LEU A 228 18.86 -37.11 21.51
N SER A 229 19.67 -36.52 20.63
CA SER A 229 20.60 -37.28 19.78
C SER A 229 21.66 -38.06 20.58
N GLN A 230 22.03 -37.54 21.76
CA GLN A 230 22.99 -38.14 22.67
C GLN A 230 22.36 -39.15 23.65
N GLY A 231 21.04 -39.35 23.60
CA GLY A 231 20.32 -40.33 24.42
C GLY A 231 20.03 -39.89 25.86
N TYR A 232 20.18 -38.60 26.20
CA TYR A 232 19.77 -38.06 27.50
C TYR A 232 18.26 -37.84 27.60
N LEU A 233 17.59 -37.67 26.47
CA LEU A 233 16.13 -37.55 26.37
C LEU A 233 15.56 -38.79 25.68
N GLU A 234 14.40 -39.25 26.13
CA GLU A 234 13.66 -40.37 25.55
C GLU A 234 12.82 -39.91 24.35
N THR A 235 12.17 -38.75 24.46
CA THR A 235 11.27 -38.23 23.44
C THR A 235 10.91 -36.76 23.70
N LEU A 236 10.35 -36.12 22.67
CA LEU A 236 9.70 -34.81 22.76
C LEU A 236 8.20 -35.01 22.58
N LYS A 237 7.42 -34.73 23.62
CA LYS A 237 5.95 -34.87 23.54
C LYS A 237 5.30 -33.51 23.31
N PRO A 238 4.18 -33.45 22.57
CA PRO A 238 3.40 -32.22 22.50
C PRO A 238 2.89 -31.84 23.90
N LYS A 239 3.01 -30.56 24.28
CA LYS A 239 2.38 -30.05 25.50
C LYS A 239 0.86 -30.08 25.31
N THR A 240 0.20 -31.03 25.95
CA THR A 240 -1.25 -31.03 26.09
C THR A 240 -1.64 -29.96 27.10
N THR A 241 -2.41 -28.95 26.65
CA THR A 241 -3.08 -27.96 27.51
C THR A 241 -4.09 -28.61 28.44
#